data_AF-A0A517Z3X6-F1
#
_entry.id   AF-A0A517Z3X6-F1
#
_cell.length_a   1.000
_cell.length_b   1.000
_cell.length_c   1.000
_cell.angle_alpha   90.00
_cell.angle_beta   90.00
_cell.angle_gamma   90.00
#
_symmetry.space_group_name_H-M   'P 1'
#
loop_
_entity.id
_entity.type
_entity.pdbx_description
1 polymer ?
#
loop_
_entity_poly.entity_id
_entity_poly.type
_entity_poly.pdbx_seq_one_letter_code
_entity_poly.pdbx_strand_id
1 'polypeptide(L)'
;MTFLRSRQAIVTSLTLTLLVALTGCPADPTIDDEAPPVPVAEVPGPPGGSEEPAPDEPYEAVISGFRFTVPAGWKQVNLSAAQRGFVDAKFTIPSAGDEVTMTLSTVGGGVEANIERWIGQFRMPEGTTPETETLTVDDLAVTIVDLQGTFQGMPAVSGPAQENWRMLGAAYDGEPLDFYVKLTGPAEKLAELKEPFREFVTSARREQP
;
A
#
# COMPACT_ATOMS: atom_id res chain seq x y z
N MET A 1 36.93 -58.55 -32.12
CA MET A 1 37.42 -58.89 -30.77
C MET A 1 36.79 -57.91 -29.79
N THR A 2 36.17 -58.20 -28.66
CA THR A 2 35.80 -59.41 -27.91
C THR A 2 35.09 -58.85 -26.67
N PHE A 3 33.83 -59.26 -26.40
CA PHE A 3 33.13 -59.49 -25.10
C PHE A 3 33.32 -58.52 -23.90
N LEU A 4 32.46 -58.36 -22.88
CA LEU A 4 31.05 -58.64 -22.51
C LEU A 4 30.95 -58.33 -20.99
N ARG A 5 29.72 -58.13 -20.48
CA ARG A 5 29.21 -58.24 -19.06
C ARG A 5 29.27 -56.96 -18.22
N SER A 6 28.15 -56.36 -17.78
CA SER A 6 26.97 -56.83 -17.01
C SER A 6 27.26 -57.19 -15.55
N ARG A 7 26.66 -56.42 -14.62
CA ARG A 7 26.05 -56.91 -13.37
C ARG A 7 24.87 -56.00 -12.97
N GLN A 8 23.66 -56.55 -13.04
CA GLN A 8 22.47 -56.09 -12.32
C GLN A 8 22.55 -56.55 -10.86
N ALA A 9 21.91 -55.83 -9.94
CA ALA A 9 21.41 -56.39 -8.69
C ALA A 9 20.02 -55.81 -8.40
N ILE A 10 19.07 -56.74 -8.32
CA ILE A 10 17.65 -56.60 -8.01
C ILE A 10 17.51 -56.74 -6.49
N VAL A 11 16.66 -55.94 -5.84
CA VAL A 11 16.06 -56.32 -4.55
C VAL A 11 14.56 -56.05 -4.60
N THR A 12 13.80 -57.13 -4.54
CA THR A 12 12.34 -57.22 -4.43
C THR A 12 12.02 -57.88 -3.09
N SER A 13 10.97 -57.43 -2.39
CA SER A 13 10.12 -58.21 -1.43
C SER A 13 9.13 -57.22 -0.79
N LEU A 14 7.80 -57.23 -1.03
CA LEU A 14 6.74 -58.25 -0.87
C LEU A 14 6.21 -58.36 0.59
N THR A 15 5.09 -57.66 0.82
CA THR A 15 3.89 -57.87 1.68
C THR A 15 3.91 -58.85 2.88
N LEU A 16 3.21 -58.48 3.97
CA LEU A 16 2.03 -59.24 4.49
C LEU A 16 1.27 -58.49 5.62
N THR A 17 -0.06 -58.50 5.50
CA THR A 17 -1.12 -58.00 6.40
C THR A 17 -1.30 -58.87 7.66
N LEU A 18 -1.69 -58.28 8.80
CA LEU A 18 -2.28 -59.03 9.92
C LEU A 18 -3.53 -58.32 10.48
N LEU A 19 -4.65 -59.04 10.42
CA LEU A 19 -5.96 -58.72 10.97
C LEU A 19 -6.11 -59.43 12.33
N VAL A 20 -6.57 -58.74 13.37
CA VAL A 20 -7.03 -59.35 14.62
C VAL A 20 -8.38 -58.75 14.99
N ALA A 21 -9.39 -59.61 15.11
CA ALA A 21 -10.72 -59.32 15.62
C ALA A 21 -10.84 -59.85 17.06
N LEU A 22 -11.46 -59.07 17.95
CA LEU A 22 -11.99 -59.51 19.24
C LEU A 22 -13.33 -58.82 19.54
N THR A 23 -14.22 -59.59 20.16
CA THR A 23 -15.66 -59.37 20.37
C THR A 23 -16.02 -58.97 21.81
N GLY A 24 -17.09 -58.18 21.99
CA GLY A 24 -17.93 -58.04 23.21
C GLY A 24 -17.51 -56.94 24.20
N CYS A 25 -18.36 -56.24 24.97
CA CYS A 25 -19.79 -56.34 25.33
C CYS A 25 -20.23 -54.97 26.02
N PRO A 26 -21.35 -54.82 26.76
CA PRO A 26 -22.57 -54.05 26.45
C PRO A 26 -22.83 -52.72 27.22
N ALA A 27 -23.97 -52.09 26.91
CA ALA A 27 -24.82 -51.17 27.71
C ALA A 27 -24.48 -49.65 27.81
N ASP A 28 -25.51 -48.85 27.50
CA ASP A 28 -25.64 -47.40 27.72
C ASP A 28 -25.51 -46.98 29.20
N PRO A 29 -25.05 -45.75 29.45
CA PRO A 29 -25.97 -44.81 30.08
C PRO A 29 -26.00 -43.44 29.36
N THR A 30 -27.21 -42.91 29.26
CA THR A 30 -27.52 -41.50 29.02
C THR A 30 -26.73 -40.62 29.99
N ILE A 31 -25.86 -39.75 29.47
CA ILE A 31 -25.43 -38.53 30.13
C ILE A 31 -26.00 -37.39 29.30
N ASP A 32 -27.03 -36.75 29.83
CA ASP A 32 -27.42 -35.41 29.48
C ASP A 32 -26.23 -34.48 29.78
N ASP A 33 -25.57 -33.97 28.76
CA ASP A 33 -24.70 -32.80 28.86
C ASP A 33 -25.23 -31.80 27.83
N GLU A 34 -26.25 -31.05 28.24
CA GLU A 34 -26.64 -29.82 27.58
C GLU A 34 -25.48 -28.84 27.77
N ALA A 35 -24.53 -28.88 26.83
CA ALA A 35 -23.46 -27.90 26.77
C ALA A 35 -24.10 -26.50 26.69
N PRO A 36 -23.71 -25.55 27.55
CA PRO A 36 -24.19 -24.18 27.42
C PRO A 36 -23.83 -23.68 26.01
N PRO A 37 -24.66 -22.84 25.37
CA PRO A 37 -24.34 -22.34 24.04
C PRO A 37 -22.97 -21.66 24.12
N VAL A 38 -21.99 -22.24 23.42
CA VAL A 38 -20.72 -21.57 23.15
C VAL A 38 -21.08 -20.21 22.59
N PRO A 39 -20.63 -19.09 23.18
CA PRO A 39 -20.80 -17.80 22.54
C PRO A 39 -20.07 -17.92 21.21
N VAL A 40 -20.83 -17.95 20.11
CA VAL A 40 -20.28 -17.74 18.78
C VAL A 40 -19.70 -16.34 18.85
N ALA A 41 -18.40 -16.25 19.07
CA ALA A 41 -17.69 -15.02 18.80
C ALA A 41 -18.03 -14.66 17.35
N GLU A 42 -18.74 -13.56 17.16
CA GLU A 42 -18.86 -12.94 15.84
C GLU A 42 -17.44 -12.84 15.30
N VAL A 43 -17.15 -13.64 14.27
CA VAL A 43 -15.96 -13.45 13.46
C VAL A 43 -16.11 -12.05 12.90
N PRO A 44 -15.24 -11.08 13.25
CA PRO A 44 -15.32 -9.76 12.66
C PRO A 44 -15.21 -9.94 11.14
N GLY A 45 -16.22 -9.48 10.42
CA GLY A 45 -16.16 -9.40 8.97
C GLY A 45 -14.94 -8.58 8.52
N PRO A 46 -14.55 -8.67 7.25
CA PRO A 46 -13.44 -7.86 6.73
C PRO A 46 -13.74 -6.38 7.00
N PRO A 47 -12.77 -5.55 7.43
CA PRO A 47 -13.02 -4.14 7.58
C PRO A 47 -13.20 -3.54 6.18
N GLY A 48 -14.45 -3.41 5.76
CA GLY A 48 -14.86 -2.36 4.85
C GLY A 48 -14.32 -1.04 5.39
N GLY A 49 -13.78 -0.20 4.51
CA GLY A 49 -13.14 1.06 4.88
C GLY A 49 -13.97 1.77 5.93
N SER A 50 -13.37 2.04 7.09
CA SER A 50 -14.05 2.66 8.20
C SER A 50 -14.70 3.95 7.70
N GLU A 51 -16.02 4.02 7.82
CA GLU A 51 -16.89 5.15 7.49
C GLU A 51 -16.75 6.29 8.51
N GLU A 52 -15.65 6.26 9.27
CA GLU A 52 -15.36 7.20 10.34
C GLU A 52 -15.11 8.60 9.74
N PRO A 53 -15.66 9.67 10.34
CA PRO A 53 -15.41 11.02 9.85
C PRO A 53 -13.92 11.35 9.83
N ALA A 54 -13.52 12.29 8.98
CA ALA A 54 -12.15 12.80 9.03
C ALA A 54 -11.88 13.46 10.40
N PRO A 55 -10.67 13.33 10.98
CA PRO A 55 -10.35 13.95 12.27
C PRO A 55 -10.48 15.48 12.21
N ASP A 56 -11.07 16.09 13.24
CA ASP A 56 -11.26 17.54 13.31
C ASP A 56 -10.00 18.30 13.77
N GLU A 57 -8.97 17.59 14.23
CA GLU A 57 -7.71 18.14 14.72
C GLU A 57 -6.52 17.46 14.04
N PRO A 58 -5.35 18.13 13.94
CA PRO A 58 -4.12 17.49 13.45
C PRO A 58 -3.71 16.30 14.31
N TYR A 59 -3.13 15.27 13.70
CA TYR A 59 -2.71 14.05 14.39
C TYR A 59 -1.41 13.48 13.84
N GLU A 60 -0.73 12.63 14.63
CA GLU A 60 0.51 12.00 14.22
C GLU A 60 0.25 10.64 13.56
N ALA A 61 0.90 10.39 12.41
CA ALA A 61 0.85 9.10 11.72
C ALA A 61 2.25 8.59 11.41
N VAL A 62 2.50 7.30 11.61
CA VAL A 62 3.75 6.64 11.23
C VAL A 62 3.52 5.82 9.97
N ILE A 63 4.25 6.14 8.90
CA ILE A 63 4.11 5.54 7.57
C ILE A 63 5.52 5.28 7.05
N SER A 64 5.83 4.01 6.74
CA SER A 64 7.11 3.61 6.13
C SER A 64 8.36 4.12 6.85
N GLY A 65 8.34 4.15 8.19
CA GLY A 65 9.47 4.62 9.01
C GLY A 65 9.57 6.14 9.16
N PHE A 66 8.56 6.88 8.69
CA PHE A 66 8.44 8.32 8.90
C PHE A 66 7.24 8.63 9.78
N ARG A 67 7.43 9.55 10.72
CA ARG A 67 6.38 10.21 11.48
C ARG A 67 5.99 11.51 10.78
N PHE A 68 4.70 11.72 10.58
CA PHE A 68 4.12 12.93 9.99
C PHE A 68 3.07 13.53 10.91
N THR A 69 3.01 14.87 10.91
CA THR A 69 1.85 15.61 11.42
C THR A 69 0.83 15.74 10.30
N VAL A 70 -0.23 14.94 10.35
CA VAL A 70 -1.35 14.96 9.39
C VAL A 70 -2.28 16.14 9.71
N PRO A 71 -2.60 17.02 8.74
CA PRO A 71 -3.55 18.11 8.96
C PRO A 71 -4.95 17.63 9.34
N ALA A 72 -5.68 18.48 10.06
CA ALA A 72 -7.11 18.27 10.31
C ALA A 72 -7.89 18.08 8.99
N GLY A 73 -8.91 17.23 9.02
CA GLY A 73 -9.76 16.91 7.87
C GLY A 73 -9.13 15.97 6.85
N TRP A 74 -7.88 15.52 7.03
CA TRP A 74 -7.25 14.54 6.16
C TRP A 74 -7.48 13.15 6.73
N LYS A 75 -8.04 12.25 5.92
CA LYS A 75 -8.44 10.92 6.38
C LYS A 75 -7.60 9.85 5.73
N GLN A 76 -6.86 9.09 6.53
CA GLN A 76 -6.23 7.86 6.06
C GLN A 76 -7.30 6.80 5.76
N VAL A 77 -7.20 6.15 4.60
CA VAL A 77 -8.15 5.13 4.17
C VAL A 77 -7.46 3.79 3.93
N ASN A 78 -8.22 2.70 4.10
CA ASN A 78 -7.73 1.35 3.82
C ASN A 78 -7.36 1.20 2.34
N LEU A 79 -6.23 0.55 2.09
CA LEU A 79 -5.79 0.21 0.74
C LEU A 79 -6.61 -0.95 0.20
N SER A 80 -6.96 -0.88 -1.08
CA SER A 80 -7.56 -2.02 -1.78
C SER A 80 -6.56 -3.18 -1.91
N ALA A 81 -7.05 -4.39 -2.20
CA ALA A 81 -6.18 -5.54 -2.48
C ALA A 81 -5.20 -5.28 -3.64
N ALA A 82 -5.61 -4.50 -4.65
CA ALA A 82 -4.76 -4.16 -5.78
C ALA A 82 -3.69 -3.10 -5.46
N GLN A 83 -3.91 -2.29 -4.42
CA GLN A 83 -2.96 -1.24 -4.01
C GLN A 83 -1.90 -1.76 -3.03
N ARG A 84 -2.24 -2.80 -2.25
CA ARG A 84 -1.31 -3.40 -1.29
C ARG A 84 -0.05 -3.90 -2.01
N GLY A 85 1.12 -3.53 -1.49
CA GLY A 85 2.43 -3.85 -2.07
C GLY A 85 2.99 -2.79 -3.02
N PHE A 86 2.20 -1.79 -3.41
CA PHE A 86 2.64 -0.66 -4.25
C PHE A 86 2.44 0.70 -3.57
N VAL A 87 1.48 0.78 -2.65
CA VAL A 87 1.15 1.97 -1.87
C VAL A 87 1.29 1.60 -0.40
N ASP A 88 1.91 2.48 0.38
CA ASP A 88 2.11 2.30 1.81
C ASP A 88 0.96 2.92 2.62
N ALA A 89 0.47 4.09 2.17
CA ALA A 89 -0.72 4.72 2.73
C ALA A 89 -1.48 5.52 1.67
N LYS A 90 -2.80 5.68 1.88
CA LYS A 90 -3.66 6.52 1.05
C LYS A 90 -4.48 7.43 1.95
N PHE A 91 -4.62 8.68 1.55
CA PHE A 91 -5.49 9.65 2.21
C PHE A 91 -6.50 10.24 1.24
N THR A 92 -7.68 10.57 1.77
CA THR A 92 -8.67 11.44 1.13
C THR A 92 -8.77 12.74 1.92
N ILE A 93 -9.17 13.82 1.23
CA ILE A 93 -9.37 15.14 1.81
C ILE A 93 -10.81 15.54 1.49
N PRO A 94 -11.81 15.16 2.30
CA PRO A 94 -13.22 15.31 1.96
C PRO A 94 -13.63 16.74 1.61
N SER A 95 -13.03 17.74 2.26
CA SER A 95 -13.28 19.16 1.97
C SER A 95 -12.85 19.57 0.55
N ALA A 96 -11.91 18.84 -0.06
CA ALA A 96 -11.42 19.08 -1.41
C ALA A 96 -12.15 18.24 -2.48
N GLY A 97 -13.03 17.32 -2.08
CA GLY A 97 -13.81 16.45 -2.95
C GLY A 97 -13.17 15.10 -3.24
N ASP A 98 -13.98 14.17 -3.75
CA ASP A 98 -13.61 12.75 -3.92
C ASP A 98 -12.53 12.49 -4.99
N GLU A 99 -12.32 13.45 -5.89
CA GLU A 99 -11.31 13.38 -6.95
C GLU A 99 -9.89 13.66 -6.43
N VAL A 100 -9.76 14.22 -5.21
CA VAL A 100 -8.48 14.49 -4.58
C VAL A 100 -8.01 13.25 -3.82
N THR A 101 -6.86 12.72 -4.22
CA THR A 101 -6.25 11.54 -3.60
C THR A 101 -4.79 11.81 -3.31
N MET A 102 -4.36 11.48 -2.09
CA MET A 102 -2.95 11.40 -1.72
C MET A 102 -2.51 9.95 -1.54
N THR A 103 -1.36 9.60 -2.09
CA THR A 103 -0.71 8.30 -1.91
C THR A 103 0.70 8.50 -1.41
N LEU A 104 1.11 7.65 -0.48
CA LEU A 104 2.49 7.54 0.01
C LEU A 104 3.02 6.16 -0.37
N SER A 105 4.26 6.10 -0.86
CA SER A 105 4.85 4.87 -1.37
C SER A 105 6.37 4.86 -1.30
N THR A 106 6.93 3.70 -1.03
CA THR A 106 8.37 3.43 -1.11
C THR A 106 8.67 2.70 -2.42
N VAL A 107 9.48 3.30 -3.30
CA VAL A 107 9.74 2.75 -4.63
C VAL A 107 11.21 2.92 -5.00
N GLY A 108 11.82 1.88 -5.59
CA GLY A 108 13.18 1.98 -6.10
C GLY A 108 13.32 2.80 -7.39
N GLY A 109 14.56 3.03 -7.79
CA GLY A 109 14.90 3.63 -9.08
C GLY A 109 15.36 5.07 -9.05
N GLY A 110 15.48 5.69 -7.87
CA GLY A 110 16.02 7.03 -7.70
C GLY A 110 14.98 8.14 -7.84
N VAL A 111 15.24 9.25 -7.14
CA VAL A 111 14.38 10.45 -7.14
C VAL A 111 14.19 11.01 -8.54
N GLU A 112 15.27 11.25 -9.29
CA GLU A 112 15.22 11.88 -10.62
C GLU A 112 14.36 11.07 -11.60
N ALA A 113 14.59 9.77 -11.71
CA ALA A 113 13.84 8.91 -12.62
C ALA A 113 12.35 8.79 -12.23
N ASN A 114 12.01 8.89 -10.94
CA ASN A 114 10.61 8.92 -10.50
C ASN A 114 9.92 10.24 -10.84
N ILE A 115 10.62 11.38 -10.68
CA ILE A 115 10.11 12.69 -11.08
C ILE A 115 9.87 12.73 -12.59
N GLU A 116 10.79 12.22 -13.40
CA GLU A 116 10.62 12.11 -14.86
C GLU A 116 9.37 11.30 -15.23
N ARG A 117 9.12 10.18 -14.54
CA ARG A 117 7.90 9.39 -14.74
C ARG A 117 6.64 10.18 -14.39
N TRP A 118 6.65 10.97 -13.32
CA TRP A 118 5.51 11.80 -12.95
C TRP A 118 5.25 12.88 -13.99
N ILE A 119 6.29 13.55 -14.50
CA ILE A 119 6.18 14.52 -15.59
C ILE A 119 5.60 13.84 -16.84
N GLY A 120 6.06 12.63 -17.16
CA GLY A 120 5.55 11.83 -18.28
C GLY A 120 4.08 11.41 -18.16
N GLN A 121 3.47 11.48 -16.97
CA GLN A 121 2.03 11.23 -16.78
C GLN A 121 1.17 12.43 -17.16
N PHE A 122 1.77 13.58 -17.50
CA PHE A 122 1.07 14.81 -17.82
C PHE A 122 1.40 15.30 -19.22
N ARG A 123 0.36 15.69 -19.97
CA ARG A 123 0.53 16.62 -21.10
C ARG A 123 0.37 18.03 -20.55
N MET A 124 1.49 18.70 -20.37
CA MET A 124 1.52 20.09 -19.90
C MET A 124 1.21 21.06 -21.05
N PRO A 125 0.62 22.25 -20.76
CA PRO A 125 0.48 23.31 -21.75
C PRO A 125 1.84 23.71 -22.35
N GLU A 126 1.84 24.06 -23.64
CA GLU A 126 3.07 24.51 -24.31
C GLU A 126 3.71 25.70 -23.58
N GLY A 127 5.04 25.66 -23.43
CA GLY A 127 5.80 26.72 -22.75
C GLY A 127 5.75 26.69 -21.22
N THR A 128 5.09 25.69 -20.61
CA THR A 128 5.13 25.47 -19.15
C THR A 128 6.11 24.37 -18.78
N THR A 129 6.67 24.46 -17.58
CA THR A 129 7.55 23.45 -16.98
C THR A 129 7.08 23.15 -15.57
N PRO A 130 7.35 21.95 -15.02
CA PRO A 130 7.13 21.69 -13.60
C PRO A 130 7.89 22.70 -12.74
N GLU A 131 7.28 23.15 -11.64
CA GLU A 131 8.01 23.84 -10.58
C GLU A 131 8.66 22.78 -9.69
N THR A 132 9.94 22.98 -9.36
CA THR A 132 10.67 22.10 -8.46
C THR A 132 11.45 22.90 -7.43
N GLU A 133 11.51 22.37 -6.21
CA GLU A 133 12.31 22.93 -5.12
C GLU A 133 12.95 21.77 -4.35
N THR A 134 14.23 21.88 -4.03
CA THR A 134 14.91 20.93 -3.15
C THR A 134 15.20 21.59 -1.81
N LEU A 135 14.86 20.88 -0.74
CA LEU A 135 15.10 21.31 0.63
C LEU A 135 15.55 20.11 1.49
N THR A 136 15.96 20.38 2.73
CA THR A 136 16.33 19.33 3.68
C THR A 136 15.24 19.17 4.75
N VAL A 137 14.74 17.95 4.93
CA VAL A 137 13.81 17.56 6.01
C VAL A 137 14.45 16.43 6.80
N ASP A 138 14.66 16.63 8.10
CA ASP A 138 15.24 15.60 8.99
C ASP A 138 16.55 14.97 8.44
N ASP A 139 17.45 15.83 7.95
CA ASP A 139 18.71 15.48 7.28
C ASP A 139 18.59 14.68 5.97
N LEU A 140 17.39 14.57 5.39
CA LEU A 140 17.16 14.00 4.06
C LEU A 140 16.94 15.09 3.02
N ALA A 141 17.46 14.88 1.82
CA ALA A 141 17.14 15.71 0.68
C ALA A 141 15.71 15.39 0.21
N VAL A 142 14.87 16.41 0.11
CA VAL A 142 13.49 16.30 -0.34
C VAL A 142 13.29 17.21 -1.54
N THR A 143 12.87 16.64 -2.67
CA THR A 143 12.47 17.40 -3.86
C THR A 143 10.96 17.50 -3.92
N ILE A 144 10.44 18.71 -3.80
CA ILE A 144 9.03 19.04 -3.99
C ILE A 144 8.81 19.37 -5.46
N VAL A 145 7.74 18.83 -6.04
CA VAL A 145 7.37 18.99 -7.45
C VAL A 145 5.93 19.46 -7.55
N ASP A 146 5.67 20.38 -8.44
CA ASP A 146 4.35 20.91 -8.74
C ASP A 146 4.16 20.99 -10.25
N LEU A 147 3.16 20.26 -10.76
CA LEU A 147 2.91 20.15 -12.19
C LEU A 147 1.42 20.13 -12.49
N GLN A 148 1.04 20.74 -13.61
CA GLN A 148 -0.34 20.90 -14.04
C GLN A 148 -0.49 20.60 -15.53
N GLY A 149 -1.60 19.99 -15.91
CA GLY A 149 -1.93 19.72 -17.31
C GLY A 149 -3.05 18.70 -17.46
N THR A 150 -3.03 17.97 -18.57
CA THR A 150 -3.89 16.80 -18.77
C THR A 150 -3.22 15.57 -18.19
N PHE A 151 -3.76 15.03 -17.10
CA PHE A 151 -3.27 13.82 -16.46
C PHE A 151 -3.72 12.59 -17.24
N GLN A 152 -2.78 11.78 -17.70
CA GLN A 152 -3.03 10.54 -18.44
C GLN A 152 -2.78 9.30 -17.57
N GLY A 153 -2.10 9.47 -16.43
CA GLY A 153 -1.71 8.38 -15.55
C GLY A 153 -0.77 7.36 -16.21
N MET A 154 -0.73 6.15 -15.68
CA MET A 154 0.09 5.06 -16.23
C MET A 154 -0.66 4.35 -17.36
N PRO A 155 -0.05 4.20 -18.55
CA PRO A 155 -0.65 3.45 -19.66
C PRO A 155 -1.10 2.05 -19.21
N ALA A 156 -2.30 1.63 -19.65
CA ALA A 156 -2.97 0.36 -19.31
C ALA A 156 -3.43 0.18 -17.85
N VAL A 157 -3.09 1.09 -16.94
CA VAL A 157 -3.51 1.04 -15.52
C VAL A 157 -4.52 2.15 -15.21
N SER A 158 -4.38 3.30 -15.86
CA SER A 158 -5.21 4.48 -15.60
C SER A 158 -6.44 4.56 -16.50
N GLY A 159 -7.48 5.20 -15.97
CA GLY A 159 -8.73 5.48 -16.70
C GLY A 159 -8.56 6.57 -17.77
N PRO A 160 -9.67 7.17 -18.23
CA PRO A 160 -9.63 8.27 -19.19
C PRO A 160 -8.74 9.42 -18.72
N ALA A 161 -8.10 10.10 -19.67
CA ALA A 161 -7.30 11.29 -19.37
C ALA A 161 -8.18 12.39 -18.75
N GLN A 162 -7.58 13.18 -17.87
CA GLN A 162 -8.25 14.14 -17.01
C GLN A 162 -7.66 15.55 -17.24
N GLU A 163 -8.45 16.50 -17.73
CA GLU A 163 -8.01 17.85 -18.12
C GLU A 163 -8.04 18.87 -16.97
N ASN A 164 -7.05 19.76 -16.87
CA ASN A 164 -6.90 20.68 -15.74
C ASN A 164 -6.69 19.96 -14.40
N TRP A 165 -5.87 18.91 -14.43
CA TRP A 165 -5.37 18.25 -13.22
C TRP A 165 -4.04 18.84 -12.80
N ARG A 166 -3.74 18.66 -11.52
CA ARG A 166 -2.45 19.00 -10.92
C ARG A 166 -1.92 17.83 -10.12
N MET A 167 -0.62 17.83 -9.90
CA MET A 167 0.05 16.95 -8.96
C MET A 167 0.99 17.78 -8.10
N LEU A 168 0.88 17.61 -6.78
CA LEU A 168 1.89 18.02 -5.82
C LEU A 168 2.62 16.77 -5.35
N GLY A 169 3.94 16.76 -5.49
CA GLY A 169 4.81 15.64 -5.16
C GLY A 169 5.89 16.03 -4.17
N ALA A 170 6.29 15.09 -3.33
CA ALA A 170 7.53 15.16 -2.55
C ALA A 170 8.27 13.84 -2.70
N ALA A 171 9.54 13.91 -3.06
CA ALA A 171 10.44 12.78 -3.21
C ALA A 171 11.57 12.91 -2.19
N TYR A 172 11.63 11.97 -1.25
CA TYR A 172 12.62 11.90 -0.19
C TYR A 172 13.70 10.92 -0.63
N ASP A 173 14.92 11.42 -0.78
CA ASP A 173 16.11 10.61 -1.05
C ASP A 173 16.47 9.88 0.25
N GLY A 174 16.17 8.58 0.30
CA GLY A 174 16.17 7.80 1.53
C GLY A 174 16.81 6.43 1.34
N GLU A 175 17.43 5.90 2.40
CA GLU A 175 18.02 4.56 2.43
C GLU A 175 17.16 3.62 3.29
N PRO A 176 16.87 2.37 2.83
CA PRO A 176 17.40 1.71 1.63
C PRO A 176 16.63 2.02 0.33
N LEU A 177 15.50 2.72 0.42
CA LEU A 177 14.66 3.08 -0.72
C LEU A 177 14.11 4.50 -0.54
N ASP A 178 13.94 5.18 -1.68
CA ASP A 178 13.29 6.48 -1.72
C ASP A 178 11.83 6.39 -1.30
N PHE A 179 11.37 7.44 -0.62
CA PHE A 179 9.99 7.58 -0.20
C PHE A 179 9.31 8.72 -0.97
N TYR A 180 8.05 8.53 -1.32
CA TYR A 180 7.32 9.47 -2.15
C TYR A 180 5.94 9.77 -1.57
N VAL A 181 5.57 11.05 -1.62
CA VAL A 181 4.20 11.53 -1.36
C VAL A 181 3.69 12.15 -2.63
N LYS A 182 2.52 11.73 -3.10
CA LYS A 182 1.88 12.27 -4.29
C LYS A 182 0.43 12.60 -4.02
N LEU A 183 0.07 13.87 -4.19
CA LEU A 183 -1.30 14.39 -4.13
C LEU A 183 -1.74 14.75 -5.56
N THR A 184 -2.85 14.18 -6.02
CA THR A 184 -3.39 14.40 -7.37
C THR A 184 -4.87 14.74 -7.31
N GLY A 185 -5.32 15.64 -8.18
CA GLY A 185 -6.73 16.03 -8.30
C GLY A 185 -6.91 17.24 -9.23
N PRO A 186 -8.14 17.80 -9.29
CA PRO A 186 -8.42 19.02 -10.04
C PRO A 186 -7.49 20.17 -9.63
N ALA A 187 -6.99 20.93 -10.61
CA ALA A 187 -5.94 21.93 -10.38
C ALA A 187 -6.35 23.04 -9.41
N GLU A 188 -7.62 23.45 -9.45
CA GLU A 188 -8.17 24.44 -8.52
C GLU A 188 -8.10 23.96 -7.06
N LYS A 189 -8.43 22.68 -6.80
CA LYS A 189 -8.42 22.10 -5.46
C LYS A 189 -7.01 21.96 -4.92
N LEU A 190 -6.08 21.53 -5.77
CA LEU A 190 -4.68 21.41 -5.37
C LEU A 190 -3.99 22.77 -5.21
N ALA A 191 -4.49 23.84 -5.82
CA ALA A 191 -4.01 25.19 -5.55
C ALA A 191 -4.28 25.60 -4.10
N GLU A 192 -5.46 25.28 -3.56
CA GLU A 192 -5.82 25.54 -2.16
C GLU A 192 -5.03 24.65 -1.18
N LEU A 193 -4.60 23.47 -1.62
CA LEU A 193 -3.86 22.51 -0.80
C LEU A 193 -2.33 22.65 -0.88
N LYS A 194 -1.78 23.60 -1.66
CA LYS A 194 -0.32 23.74 -1.85
C LYS A 194 0.43 23.95 -0.54
N GLU A 195 -0.01 24.90 0.29
CA GLU A 195 0.65 25.15 1.58
C GLU A 195 0.40 24.03 2.60
N PRO A 196 -0.84 23.54 2.83
CA PRO A 196 -1.06 22.39 3.71
C PRO A 196 -0.27 21.13 3.30
N PHE A 197 -0.12 20.89 2.00
CA PHE A 197 0.71 19.80 1.48
C PHE A 197 2.18 20.02 1.83
N ARG A 198 2.70 21.24 1.65
CA ARG A 198 4.07 21.59 2.02
C ARG A 198 4.31 21.37 3.52
N GLU A 199 3.40 21.84 4.36
CA GLU A 199 3.47 21.63 5.83
C GLU A 199 3.48 20.15 6.18
N PHE A 200 2.60 19.35 5.56
CA PHE A 200 2.57 17.90 5.75
C PHE A 200 3.92 17.25 5.39
N VAL A 201 4.48 17.51 4.21
CA VAL A 201 5.73 16.86 3.77
C VAL A 201 6.96 17.37 4.52
N THR A 202 6.94 18.62 4.98
CA THR A 202 8.05 19.17 5.79
C THR A 202 7.94 18.79 7.27
N SER A 203 6.82 18.22 7.73
CA SER A 203 6.66 17.68 9.08
C SER A 203 7.39 16.35 9.30
N ALA A 204 7.81 15.69 8.21
CA ALA A 204 8.37 14.35 8.24
C ALA A 204 9.57 14.25 9.19
N ARG A 205 9.59 13.21 10.01
CA ARG A 205 10.73 12.85 10.86
C ARG A 205 10.97 11.37 10.73
N ARG A 206 12.23 10.95 10.56
CA ARG A 206 12.56 9.53 10.59
C ARG A 206 12.29 9.00 11.99
N GLU A 207 11.54 7.92 12.06
CA GLU A 207 11.50 7.07 13.25
C GLU A 207 12.85 6.35 13.31
N GLN A 208 13.77 6.88 14.12
CA GLN A 208 15.00 6.15 14.43
C GLN A 208 14.66 4.86 15.18
N PRO A 209 15.34 3.74 14.88
CA PRO A 209 15.13 2.48 15.58
C PRO A 209 15.49 2.53 17.07
#